data_AF-A0A179V5E6-F1
#
_entry.id   AF-A0A179V5E6-F1
#
_cell.length_a   1.000
_cell.length_b   1.000
_cell.length_c   1.000
_cell.angle_alpha   90.00
_cell.angle_beta   90.00
_cell.angle_gamma   90.00
#
_symmetry.space_group_name_H-M   'P 1'
#
loop_
_entity.id
_entity.type
_entity.pdbx_description
1 polymer ?
#
loop_
_entity_poly.entity_id
_entity_poly.type
_entity_poly.pdbx_seq_one_letter_code
_entity_poly.pdbx_strand_id
1 'polypeptide(L)' 'MSVENDVANKAEEVVGQAKEAAGAALGDENLQAEGQADQASSKLKQGLDDVAEKVKHTVEDAADKVKEVVESVKEKITGD' A
#
# COMPACT_ATOMS: atom_id res chain seq x y z
N MET A 1 1.77 12.26 7.49
CA MET A 1 1.38 11.22 8.47
C MET A 1 2.35 10.08 8.27
N SER A 2 3.22 9.77 9.23
CA SER A 2 4.30 8.78 9.00
C SER A 2 4.56 7.89 10.21
N VAL A 3 4.52 8.43 11.43
CA VAL A 3 4.76 7.63 12.65
C VAL A 3 3.65 6.59 12.89
N GLU A 4 2.40 6.92 12.56
CA GLU A 4 1.24 6.03 12.77
C GLU A 4 1.29 4.80 11.85
N ASN A 5 1.81 4.95 10.61
CA ASN A 5 1.89 3.85 9.65
C ASN A 5 3.04 2.89 9.97
N ASP A 6 4.21 3.42 10.35
CA ASP A 6 5.37 2.59 10.73
C ASP A 6 5.11 1.78 12.02
N VAL A 7 4.41 2.37 12.99
CA VAL A 7 4.06 1.69 14.25
C VAL A 7 3.01 0.61 14.02
N ALA A 8 1.99 0.88 13.19
CA ALA A 8 0.97 -0.12 12.85
C ALA A 8 1.57 -1.33 12.13
N ASN A 9 2.44 -1.10 11.14
CA ASN A 9 3.11 -2.19 10.41
C ASN A 9 4.01 -3.04 11.33
N LYS A 10 4.78 -2.40 12.22
CA LYS A 10 5.58 -3.13 13.22
C LYS A 10 4.73 -3.90 14.23
N ALA A 11 3.59 -3.34 14.63
CA ALA A 11 2.67 -4.02 15.54
C ALA A 11 2.06 -5.27 14.89
N GLU A 12 1.66 -5.19 13.62
CA GLU A 12 1.19 -6.35 12.84
C GLU A 12 2.29 -7.43 12.71
N GLU A 13 3.56 -7.06 12.46
CA GLU A 13 4.67 -8.03 12.45
C GLU A 13 4.86 -8.74 13.81
N VAL A 14 4.81 -7.99 14.91
CA VAL A 14 4.96 -8.56 16.26
C VAL A 14 3.79 -9.48 16.61
N VAL A 15 2.57 -9.11 16.24
CA VAL A 15 1.38 -9.95 16.42
C VAL A 15 1.49 -11.22 15.57
N GLY A 16 1.96 -11.11 14.33
CA GLY A 16 2.19 -12.27 13.46
C GLY A 16 3.22 -13.24 14.05
N GLN A 17 4.34 -12.74 14.55
CA GLN A 17 5.35 -13.55 15.25
C GLN A 17 4.80 -14.23 16.51
N ALA A 18 3.97 -13.51 17.27
CA ALA A 18 3.33 -14.06 18.47
C ALA A 18 2.33 -15.18 18.12
N LYS A 19 1.52 -15.00 17.07
CA LYS A 19 0.62 -16.05 16.55
C LYS A 19 1.39 -17.27 16.06
N GLU A 20 2.49 -17.06 15.35
CA GLU A 20 3.35 -18.14 14.87
C GLU A 20 3.95 -18.96 16.02
N ALA A 21 4.53 -18.28 17.01
CA ALA A 21 5.10 -18.91 18.19
C ALA A 21 4.04 -19.61 19.05
N ALA A 22 2.86 -19.00 19.22
CA ALA A 22 1.76 -19.61 19.94
C ALA A 22 1.23 -20.85 19.21
N GLY A 23 1.03 -20.78 17.89
CA GLY A 23 0.62 -21.91 17.06
C GLY A 23 1.61 -23.07 17.12
N ALA A 24 2.91 -22.79 16.98
CA ALA A 24 3.95 -23.80 17.11
C ALA A 24 3.99 -24.45 18.52
N ALA A 25 3.77 -23.66 19.58
CA ALA A 25 3.78 -24.15 20.95
C ALA A 25 2.52 -24.95 21.33
N LEU A 26 1.36 -24.56 20.80
CA LEU A 26 0.07 -25.21 21.03
C LEU A 26 -0.21 -26.36 20.05
N GLY A 27 0.61 -26.51 19.00
CA GLY A 27 0.37 -27.44 17.89
C GLY A 27 -0.80 -27.03 17.00
N ASP A 28 -1.15 -25.74 16.98
CA ASP A 28 -2.23 -25.18 16.18
C ASP A 28 -1.66 -24.64 14.86
N GLU A 29 -1.80 -25.45 13.81
CA GLU A 29 -1.33 -25.12 12.45
C GLU A 29 -2.02 -23.87 11.88
N ASN A 30 -3.23 -23.55 12.33
CA ASN A 30 -3.98 -22.39 11.84
C ASN A 30 -3.40 -21.09 12.41
N LEU A 31 -3.09 -21.07 13.72
CA LEU A 31 -2.38 -19.95 14.36
C LEU A 31 -0.98 -19.74 13.76
N GLN A 32 -0.28 -20.84 13.45
CA GLN A 32 1.02 -20.76 12.79
C GLN A 32 0.92 -20.17 11.38
N ALA A 33 -0.05 -20.65 10.59
CA ALA A 33 -0.30 -20.17 9.23
C ALA A 33 -0.75 -18.71 9.20
N GLU A 34 -1.61 -18.27 10.13
CA GLU A 34 -2.01 -16.87 10.26
C GLU A 34 -0.81 -15.96 10.53
N GLY A 35 0.09 -16.34 11.44
CA GLY A 35 1.29 -15.57 11.73
C GLY A 35 2.20 -15.37 10.51
N GLN A 36 2.38 -16.43 9.72
CA GLN A 36 3.15 -16.38 8.47
C GLN A 36 2.44 -15.57 7.38
N ALA A 37 1.11 -15.68 7.28
CA ALA A 37 0.30 -14.94 6.32
C ALA A 37 0.26 -13.44 6.60
N ASP A 38 0.18 -13.04 7.88
CA ASP A 38 0.25 -11.64 8.34
C ASP A 38 1.62 -11.03 7.95
N GLN A 39 2.73 -11.73 8.21
CA GLN A 39 4.07 -11.27 7.81
C GLN A 39 4.24 -11.15 6.29
N ALA A 40 3.73 -12.13 5.53
CA ALA A 40 3.80 -12.11 4.07
C ALA A 40 2.96 -10.95 3.49
N SER A 41 1.77 -10.73 4.05
CA SER A 41 0.87 -9.64 3.64
C SER A 41 1.47 -8.27 3.93
N SER A 42 2.11 -8.06 5.09
CA SER A 42 2.78 -6.78 5.40
C SER A 42 3.93 -6.49 4.43
N LYS A 43 4.78 -7.48 4.12
CA LYS A 43 5.85 -7.32 3.12
C LYS A 43 5.32 -7.02 1.72
N LEU A 44 4.22 -7.68 1.34
CA LEU A 44 3.53 -7.42 0.09
C LEU A 44 2.94 -6.01 0.06
N LYS A 45 2.21 -5.58 1.10
CA LYS A 45 1.64 -4.24 1.22
C LYS A 45 2.71 -3.17 1.12
N GLN A 46 3.82 -3.28 1.85
CA GLN A 46 4.93 -2.33 1.75
C GLN A 46 5.51 -2.24 0.34
N GLY A 47 5.78 -3.39 -0.30
CA GLY A 47 6.27 -3.40 -1.68
C GLY A 47 5.26 -2.89 -2.71
N LEU A 48 3.97 -3.09 -2.47
CA LEU A 48 2.90 -2.62 -3.35
C LEU A 48 2.63 -1.12 -3.17
N ASP A 49 2.66 -0.60 -1.94
CA ASP A 49 2.53 0.83 -1.65
C ASP A 49 3.68 1.62 -2.30
N ASP A 50 4.93 1.15 -2.20
CA ASP A 50 6.07 1.77 -2.88
C ASP A 50 5.90 1.84 -4.42
N VAL A 51 5.37 0.77 -5.02
CA VAL A 51 5.10 0.72 -6.46
C VAL A 51 3.89 1.58 -6.83
N ALA A 52 2.83 1.51 -6.03
CA ALA A 52 1.62 2.29 -6.23
C ALA A 52 1.90 3.79 -6.10
N GLU A 53 2.73 4.22 -5.14
CA GLU A 53 3.12 5.62 -4.98
C GLU A 53 3.89 6.14 -6.20
N LYS A 54 4.85 5.35 -6.72
CA LYS A 54 5.57 5.71 -7.96
C LYS A 54 4.67 5.77 -9.19
N VAL A 55 3.73 4.85 -9.31
CA VAL A 55 2.75 4.86 -10.42
C VAL A 55 1.81 6.03 -10.28
N LYS A 56 1.33 6.34 -9.07
CA LYS A 56 0.43 7.45 -8.79
C LYS A 56 1.06 8.79 -9.13
N HIS A 57 2.33 9.00 -8.76
CA HIS A 57 3.07 10.22 -9.12
C HIS A 57 3.22 10.38 -10.66
N THR A 58 3.40 9.27 -11.39
CA THR A 58 3.51 9.32 -12.86
C THR A 58 2.15 9.56 -13.54
N VAL A 59 1.07 9.01 -12.98
CA VAL A 59 -0.29 9.15 -13.51
C VAL A 59 -0.87 10.53 -13.21
N GLU A 60 -0.60 11.11 -12.04
CA GLU A 60 -1.00 12.50 -11.72
C GLU A 60 -0.32 13.50 -12.67
N ASP A 61 1.00 13.38 -12.91
CA ASP A 61 1.72 14.20 -13.89
C ASP A 61 1.15 14.10 -15.33
N ALA A 62 0.74 12.89 -15.74
CA ALA A 62 0.13 12.69 -17.05
C ALA A 62 -1.31 13.24 -17.12
N ALA A 63 -2.09 13.09 -16.05
CA ALA A 63 -3.45 13.58 -15.96
C ALA A 63 -3.49 15.11 -15.96
N ASP A 64 -2.60 15.78 -15.23
CA ASP A 64 -2.48 17.24 -15.23
C ASP A 64 -2.13 17.78 -16.62
N LYS A 65 -1.20 17.15 -17.34
CA LYS A 65 -0.89 17.54 -18.72
C LYS A 65 -2.06 17.34 -19.69
N VAL A 66 -2.77 16.23 -19.58
CA VAL A 66 -3.96 15.97 -20.41
C VAL A 66 -5.04 17.00 -20.09
N LYS A 67 -5.22 17.35 -18.82
CA LYS A 67 -6.18 18.37 -18.40
C LYS A 67 -5.80 19.75 -18.96
N GLU A 68 -4.52 20.14 -18.91
CA GLU A 68 -4.03 21.40 -19.46
C GLU A 68 -4.23 21.47 -21.00
N VAL A 69 -3.99 20.36 -21.70
CA VAL A 69 -4.24 20.25 -23.15
C VAL A 69 -5.74 20.34 -23.44
N VAL A 70 -6.58 19.67 -22.64
CA VAL A 70 -8.05 19.72 -22.80
C VAL A 70 -8.58 21.11 -22.51
N GLU A 71 -8.08 21.81 -21.49
CA GLU A 71 -8.45 23.20 -21.20
C GLU A 71 -7.97 24.15 -22.30
N SER A 72 -6.75 24.01 -22.79
CA SER A 72 -6.24 24.78 -23.93
C SER A 72 -7.05 24.56 -25.22
N VAL A 73 -7.48 23.32 -25.48
CA VAL A 73 -8.34 22.98 -26.61
C VAL A 73 -9.74 23.55 -26.41
N LYS A 74 -10.28 23.46 -25.20
CA LYS A 74 -11.60 24.00 -24.86
C LYS A 74 -11.61 25.52 -24.98
N GLU A 75 -10.57 26.21 -24.53
CA GLU A 75 -10.43 27.66 -24.65
C GLU A 75 -10.30 28.10 -26.12
N LYS A 76 -9.52 27.38 -26.93
CA LYS A 76 -9.44 27.62 -28.38
C LYS A 76 -10.73 27.35 -29.15
N ILE A 77 -11.54 26.39 -28.71
CA ILE A 77 -12.82 26.03 -29.36
C ILE A 77 -13.95 26.94 -28.89
N THR A 78 -13.96 27.32 -27.61
CA THR A 78 -15.01 28.16 -27.01
C THR A 78 -14.78 29.64 -27.29
N GLY A 79 -13.56 30.07 -27.63
CA GLY A 79 -13.25 31.36 -28.27
C GLY A 79 -14.05 32.53 -27.72
N ASP A 80 -13.54 33.19 -26.69
CA ASP A 80 -13.94 34.57 -26.41
C ASP A 80 -13.56 35.47 -27.60
#